data_AF-A0A932XL58-F1
#
_entry.id   AF-A0A932XL58-F1
#
_cell.length_a   1.000
_cell.length_b   1.000
_cell.length_c   1.000
_cell.angle_alpha   90.00
_cell.angle_beta   90.00
_cell.angle_gamma   90.00
#
_symmetry.space_group_name_H-M   'P 1'
#
loop_
_entity.id
_entity.type
_entity.pdbx_description
1 polymer ?
#
loop_
_entity_poly.entity_id
_entity_poly.type
_entity_poly.pdbx_seq_one_letter_code
_entity_poly.pdbx_strand_id
1 'polypeptide(L)'
;MELGLIGLGRMGANMTERLFKGGHRVVGYDRNPEAVRRVVEKGAEGADSLEALARQLTPPRMVWLMVPAGDPVDQTIQALLPHLSPGDVIVDGGNSSYKETLRRAAALNAQGLHFVDVGVSGGIWGLTEGYSLMIGGEKAAVERLRPLFETLAPTPDKGWGRVGPSGAGHFVKMVH
;
A
#
# COMPACT_ATOMS: atom_id res chain seq x y z
N MET A 1 12.10 6.61 3.91
CA MET A 1 11.03 7.33 3.17
C MET A 1 9.73 7.28 3.96
N GLU A 2 8.68 7.97 3.51
CA GLU A 2 7.39 7.98 4.21
C GLU A 2 6.25 7.37 3.38
N LEU A 3 5.24 6.83 4.07
CA LEU A 3 3.98 6.39 3.48
C LEU A 3 2.82 6.50 4.48
N GLY A 4 1.60 6.57 3.95
CA GLY A 4 0.38 6.26 4.69
C GLY A 4 0.00 4.79 4.52
N LEU A 5 -0.34 4.08 5.59
CA LEU A 5 -0.88 2.73 5.53
C LEU A 5 -2.32 2.69 6.04
N ILE A 6 -3.26 2.31 5.17
CA ILE A 6 -4.70 2.29 5.46
C ILE A 6 -5.19 0.85 5.55
N GLY A 7 -5.85 0.53 6.66
CA GLY A 7 -6.24 -0.83 6.99
C GLY A 7 -5.17 -1.48 7.87
N LEU A 8 -5.39 -1.45 9.18
CA LEU A 8 -4.49 -1.92 10.23
C LEU A 8 -5.01 -3.22 10.87
N GLY A 9 -5.65 -4.06 10.05
CA GLY A 9 -5.85 -5.47 10.36
C GLY A 9 -4.51 -6.21 10.52
N ARG A 10 -4.55 -7.53 10.71
CA ARG A 10 -3.34 -8.35 10.96
C ARG A 10 -2.22 -8.11 9.94
N MET A 11 -2.53 -8.14 8.65
CA MET A 11 -1.53 -7.93 7.60
C MET A 11 -0.99 -6.49 7.60
N GLY A 12 -1.88 -5.49 7.59
CA GLY A 12 -1.47 -4.09 7.56
C GLY A 12 -0.65 -3.68 8.80
N ALA A 13 -1.07 -4.08 10.00
CA ALA A 13 -0.30 -3.81 11.22
C ALA A 13 1.12 -4.42 11.18
N ASN A 14 1.25 -5.66 10.69
CA ASN A 14 2.55 -6.31 10.53
C ASN A 14 3.42 -5.59 9.49
N MET A 15 2.83 -5.16 8.37
CA MET A 15 3.55 -4.39 7.35
C MET A 15 3.99 -3.03 7.89
N THR A 16 3.14 -2.32 8.65
CA THR A 16 3.50 -1.08 9.35
C THR A 16 4.68 -1.30 10.27
N GLU A 17 4.64 -2.34 11.11
CA GLU A 17 5.73 -2.63 12.04
C GLU A 17 7.04 -2.94 11.31
N ARG A 18 6.99 -3.75 10.24
CA ARG A 18 8.18 -4.07 9.44
C ARG A 18 8.77 -2.84 8.75
N LEU A 19 7.92 -2.01 8.15
CA LEU A 19 8.33 -0.77 7.50
C LEU A 19 8.93 0.22 8.50
N PHE A 20 8.30 0.40 9.66
CA PHE A 20 8.85 1.24 10.72
C PHE A 20 10.22 0.76 11.18
N LYS A 21 10.37 -0.55 11.44
CA LYS A 21 11.67 -1.17 11.81
C LYS A 21 12.73 -1.02 10.71
N GLY A 22 12.32 -0.96 9.45
CA GLY A 22 13.19 -0.66 8.31
C GLY A 22 13.55 0.83 8.15
N GLY A 23 13.17 1.69 9.11
CA GLY A 23 13.50 3.12 9.08
C GLY A 23 12.57 3.98 8.23
N HIS A 24 11.39 3.47 7.88
CA HIS A 24 10.37 4.25 7.18
C HIS A 24 9.47 4.99 8.17
N ARG A 25 9.10 6.23 7.84
CA ARG A 25 8.05 6.94 8.56
C ARG A 25 6.70 6.44 8.06
N VAL A 26 5.89 5.85 8.94
CA VAL A 26 4.59 5.28 8.57
C VAL A 26 3.49 6.01 9.31
N VAL A 27 2.52 6.55 8.59
CA VAL A 27 1.29 7.12 9.15
C VAL A 27 0.17 6.11 8.97
N GLY A 28 -0.25 5.46 10.05
CA GLY A 28 -1.29 4.44 10.04
C GLY A 28 -2.70 5.02 10.19
N TYR A 29 -3.66 4.49 9.43
CA TYR A 29 -5.09 4.79 9.60
C TYR A 29 -5.94 3.52 9.52
N ASP A 30 -6.94 3.43 10.40
CA ASP A 30 -8.00 2.43 10.34
C ASP A 30 -9.30 3.04 10.88
N ARG A 31 -10.46 2.51 10.44
CA ARG A 31 -11.77 2.88 10.99
C ARG A 31 -11.89 2.51 12.48
N ASN A 32 -11.13 1.50 12.92
CA ASN A 32 -11.02 1.10 14.31
C ASN A 32 -9.87 1.86 15.01
N PRO A 33 -10.15 2.77 15.95
CA PRO A 33 -9.11 3.54 16.64
C PRO A 33 -8.18 2.68 17.51
N GLU A 34 -8.62 1.50 17.98
CA GLU A 34 -7.73 0.56 18.67
C GLU A 34 -6.64 0.03 17.73
N ALA A 35 -6.96 -0.17 16.46
CA ALA A 35 -5.97 -0.66 15.50
C ALA A 35 -4.89 0.39 15.23
N VAL A 36 -5.27 1.69 15.22
CA VAL A 36 -4.33 2.81 15.15
C VAL A 36 -3.45 2.86 16.40
N ARG A 37 -4.04 2.76 17.60
CA ARG A 37 -3.27 2.73 18.86
C ARG A 37 -2.19 1.65 18.86
N ARG A 38 -2.53 0.43 18.43
CA ARG A 38 -1.56 -0.68 18.39
C ARG A 38 -0.33 -0.40 17.52
N VAL A 39 -0.48 0.26 16.37
CA VAL A 39 0.70 0.57 15.54
C VAL A 39 1.49 1.75 16.09
N VAL A 40 0.82 2.70 16.76
CA VAL A 40 1.48 3.80 17.47
C VAL A 40 2.33 3.29 18.62
N GLU A 41 1.84 2.31 19.39
CA GLU A 41 2.63 1.61 20.43
C GLU A 41 3.86 0.90 19.87
N LYS A 42 3.87 0.58 18.57
CA LYS A 42 5.01 -0.02 17.86
C LYS A 42 5.95 1.01 17.23
N GLY A 43 5.66 2.30 17.38
CA GLY A 43 6.50 3.42 16.95
C GLY A 43 6.07 4.11 15.66
N ALA A 44 5.03 3.62 14.98
CA ALA A 44 4.45 4.34 13.84
C ALA A 44 3.66 5.58 14.30
N GLU A 45 3.31 6.45 13.36
CA GLU A 45 2.37 7.55 13.60
C GLU A 45 0.93 7.10 13.33
N GLY A 46 -0.04 7.81 13.89
CA GLY A 46 -1.46 7.52 13.73
C GLY A 46 -2.23 8.73 13.21
N ALA A 47 -3.18 8.47 12.31
CA ALA A 47 -4.16 9.44 11.85
C ALA A 47 -5.57 9.02 12.31
N ASP A 48 -6.40 10.01 12.61
CA ASP A 48 -7.80 9.83 13.02
C ASP A 48 -8.80 9.86 11.83
N SER A 49 -8.31 10.28 10.66
CA SER A 49 -9.08 10.44 9.43
C SER A 49 -8.18 10.30 8.21
N LEU A 50 -8.78 10.01 7.05
CA LEU A 50 -8.06 9.97 5.77
C LEU A 50 -7.50 11.34 5.40
N GLU A 51 -8.22 12.42 5.73
CA GLU A 51 -7.73 13.79 5.57
C GLU A 51 -6.49 14.05 6.43
N ALA A 52 -6.53 13.69 7.72
CA ALA A 52 -5.37 13.85 8.61
C ALA A 52 -4.18 13.03 8.12
N LEU A 53 -4.40 11.79 7.65
CA LEU A 53 -3.35 10.97 7.04
C LEU A 53 -2.70 11.68 5.85
N ALA A 54 -3.51 12.18 4.91
CA ALA A 54 -2.99 12.87 3.72
C ALA A 54 -2.24 14.17 4.07
N ARG A 55 -2.69 14.91 5.10
CA ARG A 55 -2.04 16.14 5.58
C ARG A 55 -0.70 15.87 6.28
N GLN A 56 -0.54 14.72 6.92
CA GLN A 56 0.71 14.33 7.59
C GLN A 56 1.81 13.87 6.60
N LEU A 57 1.47 13.59 5.34
CA LEU A 57 2.40 13.14 4.31
C LEU A 57 2.81 14.28 3.38
N THR A 58 4.06 14.26 2.91
CA THR A 58 4.61 15.22 1.95
C THR A 58 4.25 14.78 0.52
N PRO A 59 3.71 15.67 -0.32
CA PRO A 59 3.57 15.42 -1.76
C PRO A 59 4.93 15.22 -2.44
N PRO A 60 5.04 14.37 -3.48
CA PRO A 60 4.01 13.44 -3.97
C PRO A 60 3.80 12.24 -3.02
N ARG A 61 2.58 12.11 -2.50
CA ARG A 61 2.20 11.19 -1.43
C ARG A 61 2.19 9.75 -1.91
N MET A 62 2.38 8.84 -0.96
CA MET A 62 2.26 7.40 -1.18
C MET A 62 1.31 6.84 -0.13
N VAL A 63 0.22 6.22 -0.59
CA VAL A 63 -0.81 5.65 0.28
C VAL A 63 -1.02 4.19 -0.08
N TRP A 64 -0.85 3.30 0.90
CA TRP A 64 -0.97 1.87 0.73
C TRP A 64 -2.23 1.33 1.40
N LEU A 65 -3.05 0.64 0.63
CA LEU A 65 -4.32 0.04 1.03
C LEU A 65 -4.12 -1.44 1.39
N MET A 66 -4.43 -1.80 2.64
CA MET A 66 -4.52 -3.16 3.16
C MET A 66 -5.94 -3.42 3.71
N VAL A 67 -6.95 -3.13 2.89
CA VAL A 67 -8.37 -3.31 3.21
C VAL A 67 -8.94 -4.54 2.47
N PRO A 68 -10.11 -5.08 2.87
CA PRO A 68 -10.73 -6.19 2.15
C PRO A 68 -10.98 -5.85 0.68
N ALA A 69 -10.80 -6.83 -0.20
CA ALA A 69 -11.00 -6.67 -1.64
C ALA A 69 -12.48 -6.34 -1.99
N GLY A 70 -12.68 -5.77 -3.18
CA GLY A 70 -14.01 -5.33 -3.65
C GLY A 70 -14.35 -3.92 -3.19
N ASP A 71 -15.61 -3.69 -2.83
CA ASP A 71 -16.16 -2.38 -2.47
C ASP A 71 -15.34 -1.59 -1.44
N PRO A 72 -14.74 -2.19 -0.40
CA PRO A 72 -13.96 -1.42 0.58
C PRO A 72 -12.75 -0.71 -0.03
N VAL A 73 -12.12 -1.29 -1.06
CA VAL A 73 -11.03 -0.63 -1.79
C VAL A 73 -11.58 0.60 -2.53
N ASP A 74 -12.67 0.44 -3.29
CA ASP A 74 -13.24 1.54 -4.06
C ASP A 74 -13.77 2.67 -3.16
N GLN A 75 -14.43 2.33 -2.04
CA GLN A 75 -14.87 3.32 -1.04
C GLN A 75 -13.69 4.09 -0.44
N THR A 76 -12.60 3.38 -0.13
CA THR A 76 -11.41 4.02 0.46
C THR A 76 -10.72 4.93 -0.56
N ILE A 77 -10.60 4.50 -1.82
CA ILE A 77 -10.07 5.33 -2.90
C ILE A 77 -10.93 6.58 -3.05
N GLN A 78 -12.27 6.45 -3.14
CA GLN A 78 -13.17 7.60 -3.29
C GLN A 78 -13.05 8.59 -2.13
N ALA A 79 -12.91 8.10 -0.90
CA ALA A 79 -12.74 8.95 0.28
C ALA A 79 -11.35 9.61 0.34
N LEU A 80 -10.33 9.03 -0.30
CA LEU A 80 -8.99 9.62 -0.40
C LEU A 80 -8.88 10.70 -1.48
N LEU A 81 -9.58 10.54 -2.60
CA LEU A 81 -9.45 11.41 -3.78
C LEU A 81 -9.49 12.91 -3.48
N PRO A 82 -10.39 13.44 -2.62
CA PRO A 82 -10.42 14.87 -2.30
C PRO A 82 -9.17 15.39 -1.59
N HIS A 83 -8.32 14.51 -1.08
CA HIS A 83 -7.14 14.83 -0.27
C HIS A 83 -5.82 14.52 -1.00
N LEU A 84 -5.89 14.04 -2.24
CA LEU A 84 -4.73 13.72 -3.07
C LEU A 84 -4.54 14.78 -4.16
N SER A 85 -3.30 14.85 -4.66
CA SER A 85 -2.90 15.74 -5.75
C SER A 85 -2.26 14.95 -6.90
N PRO A 86 -2.29 15.46 -8.15
CA PRO A 86 -1.59 14.81 -9.26
C PRO A 86 -0.13 14.46 -8.92
N GLY A 87 0.30 13.26 -9.31
CA GLY A 87 1.60 12.68 -8.98
C GLY A 87 1.64 11.85 -7.69
N ASP A 88 0.59 11.90 -6.86
CA ASP A 88 0.41 11.00 -5.72
C ASP A 88 0.15 9.56 -6.20
N VAL A 89 0.51 8.59 -5.36
CA VAL A 89 0.41 7.16 -5.67
C VAL A 89 -0.50 6.45 -4.67
N ILE A 90 -1.44 5.69 -5.21
CA ILE A 90 -2.24 4.73 -4.44
C ILE A 90 -1.72 3.32 -4.74
N VAL A 91 -1.40 2.58 -3.70
CA VAL A 91 -1.02 1.17 -3.76
C VAL A 91 -2.18 0.32 -3.24
N ASP A 92 -2.63 -0.67 -3.99
CA ASP A 92 -3.53 -1.72 -3.50
C ASP A 92 -2.72 -2.98 -3.24
N GLY A 93 -2.51 -3.31 -1.96
CA GLY A 93 -1.80 -4.52 -1.53
C GLY A 93 -2.73 -5.67 -1.13
N GLY A 94 -4.04 -5.52 -1.39
CA GLY A 94 -5.03 -6.54 -1.09
C GLY A 94 -5.03 -7.70 -2.08
N ASN A 95 -5.97 -8.63 -1.91
CA ASN A 95 -6.21 -9.71 -2.87
C ASN A 95 -7.28 -9.29 -3.90
N SER A 96 -7.12 -8.12 -4.52
CA SER A 96 -8.08 -7.59 -5.48
C SER A 96 -8.04 -8.36 -6.81
N SER A 97 -9.18 -8.40 -7.52
CA SER A 97 -9.23 -8.88 -8.90
C SER A 97 -8.43 -7.97 -9.83
N TYR A 98 -7.60 -8.55 -10.69
CA TYR A 98 -6.81 -7.77 -11.66
C TYR A 98 -7.67 -6.92 -12.61
N LYS A 99 -8.91 -7.36 -12.90
CA LYS A 99 -9.86 -6.61 -13.73
C LYS A 99 -10.29 -5.31 -13.05
N GLU A 100 -10.52 -5.36 -11.74
CA GLU A 100 -10.83 -4.16 -10.95
C GLU A 100 -9.63 -3.24 -10.84
N THR A 101 -8.43 -3.79 -10.71
CA THR A 101 -7.19 -3.01 -10.79
C THR A 101 -7.06 -2.25 -12.09
N LEU A 102 -7.32 -2.88 -13.24
CA LEU A 102 -7.27 -2.21 -14.54
C LEU A 102 -8.27 -1.05 -14.61
N ARG A 103 -9.50 -1.26 -14.14
CA ARG A 103 -10.54 -0.23 -14.06
C ARG A 103 -10.11 0.94 -13.16
N ARG A 104 -9.60 0.66 -11.97
CA ARG A 104 -9.12 1.66 -10.99
C ARG A 104 -7.93 2.44 -11.55
N ALA A 105 -6.95 1.77 -12.13
CA ALA A 105 -5.78 2.40 -12.73
C ALA A 105 -6.18 3.38 -13.83
N ALA A 106 -7.08 2.99 -14.75
CA ALA A 106 -7.55 3.89 -15.79
C ALA A 106 -8.23 5.15 -15.23
N ALA A 107 -9.11 4.98 -14.23
CA ALA A 107 -9.83 6.10 -13.60
C ALA A 107 -8.91 7.05 -12.81
N LEU A 108 -7.88 6.53 -12.15
CA LEU A 108 -6.91 7.31 -11.37
C LEU A 108 -5.90 8.02 -12.28
N ASN A 109 -5.40 7.34 -13.31
CA ASN A 109 -4.49 7.92 -14.28
C ASN A 109 -5.12 9.11 -15.02
N ALA A 110 -6.43 9.05 -15.32
CA ALA A 110 -7.17 10.15 -15.91
C ALA A 110 -7.21 11.42 -15.03
N GLN A 111 -6.95 11.29 -13.73
CA GLN A 111 -6.86 12.37 -12.76
C GLN A 111 -5.41 12.75 -12.42
N GLY A 112 -4.43 12.17 -13.11
CA GLY A 112 -3.00 12.38 -12.86
C GLY A 112 -2.47 11.65 -11.62
N LEU A 113 -3.20 10.68 -11.08
CA LEU A 113 -2.77 9.85 -9.96
C LEU A 113 -2.20 8.52 -10.49
N HIS A 114 -1.18 7.98 -9.82
CA HIS A 114 -0.64 6.67 -10.17
C HIS A 114 -1.30 5.57 -9.35
N PHE A 115 -1.54 4.41 -9.97
CA PHE A 115 -2.05 3.22 -9.30
C PHE A 115 -1.08 2.03 -9.45
N VAL A 116 -0.69 1.46 -8.32
CA VAL A 116 0.21 0.30 -8.24
C VAL A 116 -0.53 -0.83 -7.52
N ASP A 117 -0.65 -1.98 -8.17
CA ASP A 117 -1.17 -3.19 -7.53
C ASP A 117 -0.03 -4.07 -7.05
N VAL A 118 -0.13 -4.57 -5.82
CA VAL A 118 0.90 -5.40 -5.22
C VAL A 118 0.25 -6.66 -4.69
N GLY A 119 0.44 -7.76 -5.40
CA GLY A 119 0.17 -9.08 -4.88
C GLY A 119 1.07 -9.38 -3.69
N VAL A 120 0.50 -9.61 -2.50
CA VAL A 120 1.27 -9.92 -1.28
C VAL A 120 1.11 -11.40 -0.90
N SER A 121 2.21 -12.10 -0.64
CA SER A 121 2.24 -13.48 -0.13
C SER A 121 3.18 -13.63 1.07
N GLY A 122 2.98 -14.68 1.87
CA GLY A 122 3.72 -14.94 3.12
C GLY A 122 2.87 -14.86 4.39
N GLY A 123 1.71 -14.21 4.31
CA GLY A 123 0.77 -14.11 5.44
C GLY A 123 1.39 -13.43 6.67
N ILE A 124 1.00 -13.86 7.88
CA ILE A 124 1.47 -13.25 9.12
C ILE A 124 2.98 -13.38 9.34
N TRP A 125 3.60 -14.41 8.78
CA TRP A 125 5.03 -14.69 8.88
C TRP A 125 5.88 -13.64 8.16
N GLY A 126 5.30 -12.87 7.24
CA GLY A 126 6.04 -11.82 6.55
C GLY A 126 6.54 -10.69 7.46
N LEU A 127 6.04 -10.58 8.70
CA LEU A 127 6.64 -9.69 9.70
C LEU A 127 8.10 -10.06 9.98
N THR A 128 8.39 -11.35 10.17
CA THR A 128 9.75 -11.84 10.47
C THR A 128 10.49 -12.20 9.18
N GLU A 129 9.86 -12.99 8.31
CA GLU A 129 10.49 -13.59 7.13
C GLU A 129 10.47 -12.71 5.88
N GLY A 130 9.65 -11.65 5.88
CA GLY A 130 9.38 -10.83 4.70
C GLY A 130 8.29 -11.40 3.78
N TYR A 131 7.83 -10.55 2.87
CA TYR A 131 6.70 -10.83 1.97
C TYR A 131 7.17 -11.09 0.54
N SER A 132 6.52 -12.03 -0.14
CA SER A 132 6.65 -12.10 -1.60
C SER A 132 5.73 -11.04 -2.24
N LEU A 133 6.30 -10.15 -3.05
CA LEU A 133 5.62 -8.99 -3.63
C LEU A 133 5.62 -9.03 -5.16
N MET A 134 4.45 -9.21 -5.76
CA MET A 134 4.24 -9.22 -7.20
C MET A 134 3.65 -7.87 -7.63
N ILE A 135 4.45 -7.01 -8.28
CA ILE A 135 4.11 -5.59 -8.44
C ILE A 135 3.70 -5.28 -9.87
N GLY A 136 2.47 -4.81 -10.05
CA GLY A 136 1.95 -4.23 -11.29
C GLY A 136 1.89 -2.71 -11.18
N GLY A 137 2.33 -2.00 -12.22
CA GLY A 137 2.22 -0.54 -12.24
C GLY A 137 3.13 0.14 -13.25
N GLU A 138 3.02 1.46 -13.36
CA GLU A 138 3.94 2.26 -14.15
C GLU A 138 5.37 2.15 -13.59
N LYS A 139 6.37 2.01 -14.46
CA LYS A 139 7.76 1.79 -14.05
C LYS A 139 8.28 2.89 -13.14
N ALA A 140 8.00 4.16 -13.45
CA ALA A 140 8.47 5.30 -12.65
C ALA A 140 7.84 5.34 -11.25
N ALA A 141 6.53 5.08 -11.14
CA ALA A 141 5.84 5.00 -9.87
C ALA A 141 6.37 3.84 -9.01
N VAL A 142 6.53 2.65 -9.61
CA VAL A 142 7.08 1.47 -8.92
C VAL A 142 8.51 1.72 -8.44
N GLU A 143 9.35 2.35 -9.24
CA GLU A 143 10.73 2.65 -8.88
C GLU A 143 10.82 3.60 -7.67
N ARG A 144 9.92 4.59 -7.57
CA ARG A 144 9.83 5.47 -6.39
C ARG A 144 9.48 4.72 -5.10
N LEU A 145 8.73 3.62 -5.21
CA LEU A 145 8.30 2.78 -4.08
C LEU A 145 9.33 1.69 -3.73
N ARG A 146 10.40 1.53 -4.52
CA ARG A 146 11.44 0.50 -4.34
C ARG A 146 11.87 0.31 -2.88
N PRO A 147 12.22 1.35 -2.11
CA PRO A 147 12.71 1.14 -0.75
C PRO A 147 11.66 0.49 0.18
N LEU A 148 10.35 0.67 -0.10
CA LEU A 148 9.29 -0.03 0.64
C LEU A 148 9.31 -1.53 0.34
N PHE A 149 9.47 -1.88 -0.93
CA PHE A 149 9.50 -3.28 -1.37
C PHE A 149 10.73 -4.01 -0.85
N GLU A 150 11.90 -3.36 -0.89
CA GLU A 150 13.16 -3.90 -0.37
C GLU A 150 13.07 -4.20 1.14
N THR A 151 12.42 -3.33 1.91
CA THR A 151 12.18 -3.53 3.34
C THR A 151 11.13 -4.61 3.62
N LEU A 152 10.04 -4.63 2.85
CA LEU A 152 8.97 -5.59 3.06
C LEU A 152 9.37 -7.01 2.63
N ALA A 153 10.23 -7.16 1.63
CA ALA A 153 10.65 -8.45 1.12
C ALA A 153 11.58 -9.21 2.11
N PRO A 154 11.83 -10.51 1.89
CA PRO A 154 12.78 -11.29 2.70
C PRO A 154 14.19 -10.70 2.71
N THR A 155 14.63 -10.17 1.57
CA THR A 155 15.93 -9.52 1.39
C THR A 155 15.80 -8.36 0.41
N PRO A 156 16.67 -7.34 0.46
CA PRO A 156 16.59 -6.19 -0.45
C PRO A 156 16.60 -6.56 -1.94
N ASP A 157 17.25 -7.66 -2.33
CA ASP A 157 17.43 -8.08 -3.72
C ASP A 157 16.53 -9.24 -4.16
N LYS A 158 15.70 -9.81 -3.27
CA LYS A 158 14.86 -10.99 -3.58
C LYS A 158 13.49 -10.92 -2.92
N GLY A 159 12.53 -11.59 -3.55
CA GLY A 159 11.16 -11.72 -3.05
C GLY A 159 10.25 -10.56 -3.43
N TRP A 160 10.72 -9.61 -4.24
CA TRP A 160 9.87 -8.59 -4.83
C TRP A 160 10.27 -8.34 -6.29
N GLY A 161 9.31 -7.90 -7.12
CA GLY A 161 9.62 -7.55 -8.50
C GLY A 161 8.45 -6.94 -9.26
N ARG A 162 8.76 -6.02 -10.17
CA ARG A 162 7.78 -5.50 -11.13
C ARG A 162 7.51 -6.55 -12.20
N VAL A 163 6.29 -7.05 -12.26
CA VAL A 163 5.86 -8.10 -13.19
C VAL A 163 5.13 -7.56 -14.42
N GLY A 164 4.80 -6.27 -14.45
CA GLY A 164 4.16 -5.66 -15.61
C GLY A 164 3.50 -4.31 -15.33
N PRO A 165 2.67 -3.80 -16.25
CA PRO A 165 1.82 -2.63 -16.00
C PRO A 165 0.76 -2.93 -14.93
N SER A 166 -0.07 -1.94 -14.58
CA SER A 166 -1.14 -2.13 -13.60
C SER A 166 -2.04 -3.31 -13.99
N GLY A 167 -2.39 -4.15 -13.02
CA GLY A 167 -3.14 -5.39 -13.18
C GLY A 167 -2.24 -6.63 -13.19
N ALA A 168 -0.97 -6.49 -13.59
CA ALA A 168 -0.07 -7.64 -13.68
C ALA A 168 0.28 -8.23 -12.31
N GLY A 169 0.44 -7.41 -11.27
CA GLY A 169 0.79 -7.86 -9.92
C GLY A 169 -0.30 -8.74 -9.32
N HIS A 170 -1.54 -8.24 -9.31
CA HIS A 170 -2.69 -9.03 -8.88
C HIS A 170 -2.98 -10.23 -9.77
N PHE A 171 -2.73 -10.14 -11.09
CA PHE A 171 -2.87 -11.31 -11.97
C PHE A 171 -1.87 -12.41 -11.60
N VAL A 172 -0.59 -12.08 -11.41
CA VAL A 172 0.42 -13.06 -10.99
C VAL A 172 0.06 -13.63 -9.61
N LYS A 173 -0.39 -12.80 -8.67
CA LYS A 173 -0.83 -13.27 -7.35
C LYS A 173 -2.03 -14.21 -7.40
N MET A 174 -2.94 -14.02 -8.34
CA MET A 174 -4.08 -14.92 -8.55
C MET A 174 -3.64 -16.31 -9.04
N VAL A 175 -2.52 -16.39 -9.77
CA VAL A 175 -1.96 -17.65 -10.28
C VAL A 175 -1.05 -18.35 -9.25
N HIS A 176 -0.44 -17.59 -8.34
CA HIS A 176 0.47 -18.07 -7.28
C HIS A 176 -0.24 -18.79 -6.13
#